data_AF-A0A832GLE5-F1
#
_entry.id   AF-A0A832GLE5-F1
#
_cell.length_a   1.000
_cell.length_b   1.000
_cell.length_c   1.000
_cell.angle_alpha   90.00
_cell.angle_beta   90.00
_cell.angle_gamma   90.00
#
_symmetry.space_group_name_H-M   'P 1'
#
loop_
_entity.id
_entity.type
_entity.pdbx_description
1 polymer ?
#
loop_
_entity_poly.entity_id
_entity_poly.type
_entity_poly.pdbx_seq_one_letter_code
_entity_poly.pdbx_strand_id
1 'polypeptide(L)'
;MKEISELLERELKTSLRLLKKKLRLNKCLVPKPPEIGDLRRLEAMPPIYLLLVEEYPLHEEKLFKCLVFSEDIELGTLKGDTPFILLERERTILVGLPLWIYSMDALLQDYSTWIGSFTLEKIEEFIHYAEKTPIPETPQGEYIKAIAKFLSPINTSSLFEYLESLEKEAPQILRLEERVFEPYREYQFSLAASSKRIFKGENWLALVEESESKARLILYLPQDYLGKKIKITLDEKVLFEGELESDQIILEDIPLFSDYSFLEEALSVQI
;
A
#
# COMPACT_ATOMS: atom_id res chain seq x y z
N MET A 1 -0.57 -46.07 -8.48
CA MET A 1 -1.66 -45.08 -8.30
C MET A 1 -2.20 -45.06 -6.87
N LYS A 2 -2.52 -46.21 -6.24
CA LYS A 2 -3.05 -46.25 -4.87
C LYS A 2 -2.06 -45.77 -3.80
N GLU A 3 -0.79 -46.20 -3.89
CA GLU A 3 0.27 -45.82 -2.93
C GLU A 3 0.64 -44.33 -2.99
N ILE A 4 0.63 -43.71 -4.18
CA ILE A 4 0.90 -42.27 -4.35
C ILE A 4 -0.23 -41.43 -3.71
N SER A 5 -1.48 -41.90 -3.79
CA SER A 5 -2.62 -41.24 -3.14
C SER A 5 -2.52 -41.29 -1.62
N GLU A 6 -2.12 -42.43 -1.06
CA GLU A 6 -1.98 -42.61 0.40
C GLU A 6 -0.80 -41.81 0.98
N LEU A 7 0.29 -41.68 0.22
CA LEU A 7 1.44 -40.86 0.60
C LEU A 7 1.07 -39.37 0.65
N LEU A 8 0.43 -38.86 -0.40
CA LEU A 8 -0.02 -37.47 -0.50
C LEU A 8 -1.01 -37.10 0.61
N GLU A 9 -1.95 -37.99 0.94
CA GLU A 9 -2.89 -37.80 2.04
C GLU A 9 -2.18 -37.72 3.41
N ARG A 10 -1.13 -38.53 3.60
CA ARG A 10 -0.33 -38.51 4.83
C ARG A 10 0.49 -37.22 4.97
N GLU A 11 1.08 -36.76 3.88
CA GLU A 11 1.78 -35.47 3.83
C GLU A 11 0.83 -34.32 4.13
N LEU A 12 -0.31 -34.28 3.43
CA LEU A 12 -1.35 -33.28 3.65
C LEU A 12 -1.74 -33.21 5.13
N LYS A 13 -2.05 -34.36 5.74
CA LYS A 13 -2.43 -34.42 7.16
C LYS A 13 -1.34 -33.86 8.09
N THR A 14 -0.08 -34.08 7.76
CA THR A 14 1.08 -33.58 8.52
C THR A 14 1.19 -32.07 8.38
N SER A 15 1.17 -31.55 7.16
CA SER A 15 1.26 -30.11 6.89
C SER A 15 0.07 -29.34 7.48
N LEU A 16 -1.15 -29.86 7.34
CA LEU A 16 -2.34 -29.27 7.97
C LEU A 16 -2.25 -29.21 9.50
N ARG A 17 -1.60 -30.20 10.14
CA ARG A 17 -1.39 -30.17 11.59
C ARG A 17 -0.44 -29.05 12.01
N LEU A 18 0.58 -28.75 11.20
CA LEU A 18 1.50 -27.65 11.43
C LEU A 18 0.80 -26.30 11.19
N LEU A 19 0.09 -26.16 10.07
CA LEU A 19 -0.61 -24.92 9.68
C LEU A 19 -1.82 -24.58 10.56
N LYS A 20 -2.39 -25.54 11.30
CA LYS A 20 -3.43 -25.28 12.31
C LYS A 20 -2.90 -24.53 13.53
N LYS A 21 -1.59 -24.50 13.75
CA LYS A 21 -1.01 -23.71 14.85
C LYS A 21 -1.12 -22.22 14.51
N LYS A 22 -1.32 -21.39 15.52
CA LYS A 22 -1.29 -19.93 15.33
C LYS A 22 0.06 -19.54 14.78
N LEU A 23 0.07 -18.73 13.71
CA LEU A 23 1.28 -18.13 13.17
C LEU A 23 2.01 -17.36 14.28
N ARG A 24 3.29 -17.68 14.45
CA ARG A 24 4.19 -17.01 15.38
C ARG A 24 5.43 -16.62 14.61
N LEU A 25 5.67 -15.32 14.55
CA LEU A 25 6.85 -14.75 13.92
C LEU A 25 7.93 -14.55 14.98
N ASN A 26 9.16 -14.90 14.63
CA ASN A 26 10.35 -14.58 15.41
C ASN A 26 11.04 -13.40 14.76
N LYS A 27 11.65 -12.53 15.55
CA LYS A 27 12.44 -11.43 15.00
C LYS A 27 13.65 -11.99 14.23
N CYS A 28 13.88 -11.41 13.06
CA CYS A 28 15.03 -11.66 12.23
C CYS A 28 16.29 -11.18 12.94
N LEU A 29 17.35 -12.00 12.90
CA LEU A 29 18.63 -11.68 13.54
C LEU A 29 19.40 -10.59 12.77
N VAL A 30 19.18 -10.51 11.46
CA VAL A 30 19.85 -9.56 10.57
C VAL A 30 18.80 -8.89 9.68
N PRO A 31 18.11 -7.85 10.19
CA PRO A 31 17.10 -7.14 9.43
C PRO A 31 17.71 -6.51 8.17
N LYS A 32 17.03 -6.68 7.04
CA LYS A 32 17.38 -6.05 5.77
C LYS A 32 16.14 -5.37 5.18
N PRO A 33 16.23 -4.11 4.72
CA PRO A 33 15.12 -3.45 4.03
C PRO A 33 14.63 -4.29 2.82
N PRO A 34 13.31 -4.41 2.61
CA PRO A 34 12.75 -5.12 1.46
C PRO A 34 12.87 -4.35 0.15
N GLU A 35 13.22 -5.07 -0.91
CA GLU A 35 13.29 -4.57 -2.27
C GLU A 35 12.49 -5.49 -3.21
N ILE A 36 11.96 -4.93 -4.32
CA ILE A 36 11.32 -5.73 -5.36
C ILE A 36 12.33 -6.76 -5.89
N GLY A 37 11.86 -7.99 -6.05
CA GLY A 37 12.63 -9.14 -6.49
C GLY A 37 13.34 -9.90 -5.38
N ASP A 38 13.33 -9.40 -4.14
CA ASP A 38 13.84 -10.15 -3.00
C ASP A 38 12.98 -11.40 -2.75
N LEU A 39 13.67 -12.54 -2.61
CA LEU A 39 13.12 -13.75 -2.01
C LEU A 39 13.48 -13.76 -0.52
N ARG A 40 12.46 -13.84 0.31
CA ARG A 40 12.59 -13.75 1.77
C ARG A 40 11.91 -14.94 2.42
N ARG A 41 12.54 -15.51 3.46
CA ARG A 41 11.95 -16.56 4.30
C ARG A 41 11.34 -15.92 5.54
N LEU A 42 10.05 -16.09 5.77
CA LEU A 42 9.41 -15.72 7.03
C LEU A 42 10.01 -16.53 8.18
N GLU A 43 10.36 -15.87 9.28
CA GLU A 43 10.88 -16.51 10.49
C GLU A 43 9.73 -17.12 11.31
N ALA A 44 9.04 -18.08 10.71
CA ALA A 44 7.86 -18.77 11.21
C ALA A 44 8.02 -20.30 11.12
N MET A 45 7.12 -21.03 11.79
CA MET A 45 7.01 -22.49 11.65
C MET A 45 5.59 -22.88 11.23
N PRO A 46 5.39 -23.57 10.09
CA PRO A 46 6.42 -24.01 9.13
C PRO A 46 7.07 -22.84 8.37
N PRO A 47 8.27 -23.03 7.77
CA PRO A 47 8.92 -22.00 6.96
C PRO A 47 8.08 -21.69 5.72
N ILE A 48 7.92 -20.40 5.43
CA ILE A 48 7.22 -19.90 4.25
C ILE A 48 8.09 -18.88 3.55
N TYR A 49 8.11 -18.92 2.23
CA TYR A 49 8.94 -18.06 1.40
C TYR A 49 8.07 -17.07 0.63
N LEU A 50 8.52 -15.82 0.60
CA LEU A 50 7.84 -14.71 -0.03
C LEU A 50 8.76 -14.11 -1.08
N LEU A 51 8.31 -14.06 -2.32
CA LEU A 51 8.96 -13.28 -3.37
C LEU A 51 8.23 -11.95 -3.52
N LEU A 52 8.94 -10.85 -3.33
CA LEU A 52 8.38 -9.51 -3.42
C LEU A 52 8.31 -9.12 -4.90
N VAL A 53 7.11 -8.87 -5.41
CA VAL A 53 6.90 -8.71 -6.87
C VAL A 53 6.35 -7.35 -7.28
N GLU A 54 5.63 -6.67 -6.40
CA GLU A 54 5.16 -5.31 -6.61
C GLU A 54 5.29 -4.53 -5.30
N GLU A 55 5.51 -3.23 -5.41
CA GLU A 55 5.60 -2.28 -4.29
C GLU A 55 4.51 -1.21 -4.47
N TYR A 56 3.78 -0.94 -3.40
CA TYR A 56 2.82 0.14 -3.28
C TYR A 56 3.38 1.12 -2.24
N PRO A 57 4.02 2.21 -2.69
CA PRO A 57 4.68 3.15 -1.79
C PRO A 57 3.65 4.02 -1.04
N LEU A 58 3.95 4.33 0.23
CA LEU A 58 3.14 5.19 1.10
C LEU A 58 4.06 5.99 2.06
N HIS A 59 4.44 7.21 1.66
CA HIS A 59 5.47 8.02 2.35
C HIS A 59 6.76 7.23 2.70
N GLU A 60 7.02 7.00 4.00
CA GLU A 60 8.18 6.26 4.52
C GLU A 60 7.94 4.75 4.61
N GLU A 61 6.71 4.30 4.44
CA GLU A 61 6.31 2.90 4.51
C GLU A 61 5.98 2.37 3.11
N LYS A 62 6.01 1.04 2.97
CA LYS A 62 5.73 0.38 1.70
C LYS A 62 4.92 -0.88 1.93
N LEU A 63 3.89 -1.08 1.12
CA LEU A 63 3.17 -2.34 1.06
C LEU A 63 3.68 -3.16 -0.13
N PHE A 64 4.04 -4.41 0.11
CA PHE A 64 4.53 -5.31 -0.94
C PHE A 64 3.51 -6.39 -1.27
N LYS A 65 3.25 -6.62 -2.57
CA LYS A 65 2.61 -7.85 -3.05
C LYS A 65 3.68 -8.95 -3.07
N CYS A 66 3.39 -10.04 -2.40
CA CYS A 66 4.31 -11.14 -2.18
C CYS A 66 3.73 -12.44 -2.75
N LEU A 67 4.41 -13.04 -3.72
CA LEU A 67 4.08 -14.40 -4.17
C LEU A 67 4.59 -15.41 -3.14
N VAL A 68 3.82 -16.47 -2.91
CA VAL A 68 4.11 -17.44 -1.85
C VAL A 68 4.71 -18.71 -2.42
N PHE A 69 5.80 -19.15 -1.78
CA PHE A 69 6.54 -20.35 -2.11
C PHE A 69 6.63 -21.27 -0.89
N SER A 70 6.67 -22.58 -1.14
CA SER A 70 6.73 -23.62 -0.11
C SER A 70 7.80 -24.67 -0.40
N GLU A 71 8.25 -25.37 0.64
CA GLU A 71 9.13 -26.55 0.55
C GLU A 71 8.33 -27.86 0.31
N ASP A 72 7.00 -27.85 0.51
CA ASP A 72 6.15 -29.04 0.33
C ASP A 72 5.88 -29.29 -1.17
N ILE A 73 6.87 -29.83 -1.89
CA ILE A 73 6.86 -29.99 -3.34
C ILE A 73 5.62 -30.75 -3.84
N GLU A 74 5.30 -31.91 -3.27
CA GLU A 74 4.18 -32.74 -3.75
C GLU A 74 2.80 -32.06 -3.55
N LEU A 75 2.66 -31.29 -2.47
CA LEU A 75 1.43 -30.58 -2.14
C LEU A 75 1.29 -29.25 -2.87
N GLY A 76 2.40 -28.60 -3.23
CA GLY A 76 2.41 -27.35 -3.99
C GLY A 76 2.42 -27.53 -5.51
N THR A 77 2.84 -28.69 -6.01
CA THR A 77 2.90 -28.95 -7.46
C THR A 77 1.50 -29.21 -8.01
N LEU A 78 1.06 -28.35 -8.93
CA LEU A 78 -0.20 -28.49 -9.64
C LEU A 78 0.03 -29.08 -11.04
N LYS A 79 -1.05 -29.50 -11.72
CA LYS A 79 -0.95 -29.97 -13.11
C LYS A 79 -0.63 -28.76 -14.01
N GLY A 80 0.53 -28.76 -14.65
CA GLY A 80 0.96 -27.72 -15.60
C GLY A 80 2.38 -27.23 -15.31
N ASP A 81 2.69 -26.01 -15.75
CA ASP A 81 3.99 -25.37 -15.58
C ASP A 81 4.10 -24.70 -14.19
N THR A 82 3.97 -25.49 -13.12
CA THR A 82 4.21 -24.96 -11.77
C THR A 82 5.66 -24.48 -11.65
N PRO A 83 5.90 -23.22 -11.25
CA PRO A 83 7.25 -22.69 -11.15
C PRO A 83 7.98 -23.27 -9.95
N PHE A 84 9.29 -23.49 -10.13
CA PHE A 84 10.21 -23.92 -9.08
C PHE A 84 11.39 -22.97 -8.97
N ILE A 85 11.89 -22.81 -7.75
CA ILE A 85 13.14 -22.13 -7.44
C ILE A 85 14.08 -23.14 -6.79
N LEU A 86 15.29 -23.28 -7.33
CA LEU A 86 16.35 -24.07 -6.70
C LEU A 86 17.23 -23.14 -5.87
N LEU A 87 17.24 -23.36 -4.56
CA LEU A 87 18.15 -22.70 -3.62
C LEU A 87 19.40 -23.57 -3.45
N GLU A 88 20.40 -23.35 -4.30
CA GLU A 88 21.59 -24.21 -4.37
C GLU A 88 22.38 -24.27 -3.05
N ARG A 89 22.46 -23.16 -2.33
CA ARG A 89 23.23 -23.08 -1.07
C ARG A 89 22.53 -23.85 0.05
N GLU A 90 21.21 -23.80 0.09
CA GLU A 90 20.34 -24.39 1.10
C GLU A 90 19.97 -25.84 0.74
N ARG A 91 20.22 -26.27 -0.50
CA ARG A 91 19.80 -27.56 -1.06
C ARG A 91 18.29 -27.78 -0.95
N THR A 92 17.54 -26.70 -1.13
CA THR A 92 16.08 -26.68 -1.01
C THR A 92 15.47 -26.33 -2.36
N ILE A 93 14.37 -27.02 -2.72
CA ILE A 93 13.54 -26.65 -3.86
C ILE A 93 12.28 -25.99 -3.30
N LEU A 94 11.98 -24.81 -3.82
CA LEU A 94 10.74 -24.11 -3.52
C LEU A 94 9.77 -24.28 -4.68
N VAL A 95 8.52 -24.60 -4.36
CA VAL A 95 7.41 -24.65 -5.30
C VAL A 95 6.56 -23.40 -5.17
N GLY A 96 6.29 -22.73 -6.30
CA GLY A 96 5.43 -21.55 -6.33
C GLY A 96 3.97 -21.92 -6.22
N LEU A 97 3.28 -21.30 -5.27
CA LEU A 97 1.86 -21.51 -5.06
C LEU A 97 1.06 -20.47 -5.84
N PRO A 98 -0.15 -20.79 -6.34
CA PRO A 98 -0.98 -19.83 -7.06
C PRO A 98 -1.73 -18.91 -6.10
N LEU A 99 -0.98 -18.19 -5.27
CA LEU A 99 -1.50 -17.27 -4.27
C LEU A 99 -0.49 -16.16 -3.99
N TRP A 100 -1.00 -15.01 -3.61
CA TRP A 100 -0.21 -13.89 -3.11
C TRP A 100 -0.81 -13.35 -1.82
N ILE A 101 0.03 -12.66 -1.07
CA ILE A 101 -0.37 -11.87 0.09
C ILE A 101 0.22 -10.47 -0.01
N TYR A 102 -0.28 -9.56 0.81
CA TYR A 102 0.31 -8.24 1.01
C TYR A 102 1.01 -8.20 2.36
N SER A 103 2.14 -7.50 2.44
CA SER A 103 2.87 -7.32 3.68
C SER A 103 3.52 -5.94 3.72
N MET A 104 3.40 -5.27 4.86
CA MET A 104 4.14 -4.04 5.13
C MET A 104 5.65 -4.31 5.19
N ASP A 105 6.43 -3.32 4.81
CA ASP A 105 7.88 -3.33 4.79
C ASP A 105 8.50 -3.54 6.16
N ALA A 106 7.98 -2.88 7.20
CA ALA A 106 8.43 -3.06 8.58
C ALA A 106 8.33 -4.53 9.02
N LEU A 107 7.23 -5.21 8.67
CA LEU A 107 7.05 -6.62 8.97
C LEU A 107 8.07 -7.49 8.23
N LEU A 108 8.27 -7.24 6.93
CA LEU A 108 9.24 -7.98 6.13
C LEU A 108 10.66 -7.76 6.66
N GLN A 109 11.04 -6.54 6.98
CA GLN A 109 12.35 -6.19 7.53
C GLN A 109 12.62 -6.92 8.85
N ASP A 110 11.66 -6.89 9.77
CA ASP A 110 11.85 -7.38 11.14
C ASP A 110 11.60 -8.88 11.32
N TYR A 111 10.82 -9.52 10.45
CA TYR A 111 10.36 -10.90 10.64
C TYR A 111 10.64 -11.83 9.46
N SER A 112 11.50 -11.40 8.52
CA SER A 112 11.94 -12.28 7.44
C SER A 112 13.42 -12.13 7.11
N THR A 113 14.02 -13.26 6.72
CA THR A 113 15.42 -13.35 6.32
C THR A 113 15.53 -13.28 4.80
N TRP A 114 16.40 -12.41 4.29
CA TRP A 114 16.72 -12.34 2.86
C TRP A 114 17.49 -13.58 2.41
N ILE A 115 17.05 -14.21 1.32
CA ILE A 115 17.64 -15.44 0.76
C ILE A 115 18.35 -15.16 -0.57
N GLY A 116 17.77 -14.29 -1.40
CA GLY A 116 18.30 -13.97 -2.72
C GLY A 116 17.43 -12.97 -3.46
N SER A 117 17.74 -12.70 -4.72
CA SER A 117 16.98 -11.78 -5.58
C SER A 117 16.79 -12.36 -6.99
N PHE A 118 15.68 -12.02 -7.63
CA PHE A 118 15.31 -12.49 -8.98
C PHE A 118 15.19 -11.33 -9.98
N THR A 119 15.36 -11.63 -11.26
CA THR A 119 15.17 -10.64 -12.34
C THR A 119 13.69 -10.38 -12.59
N LEU A 120 13.38 -9.23 -13.19
CA LEU A 120 12.00 -8.85 -13.54
C LEU A 120 11.35 -9.87 -14.48
N GLU A 121 12.07 -10.41 -15.47
CA GLU A 121 11.49 -11.39 -16.39
C GLU A 121 11.04 -12.65 -15.64
N LYS A 122 11.82 -13.09 -14.65
CA LYS A 122 11.48 -14.27 -13.84
C LYS A 122 10.30 -13.98 -12.90
N ILE A 123 10.23 -12.76 -12.36
CA ILE A 123 9.12 -12.31 -11.53
C ILE A 123 7.81 -12.31 -12.32
N GLU A 124 7.82 -11.79 -13.56
CA GLU A 124 6.64 -11.78 -14.44
C GLU A 124 6.10 -13.19 -14.72
N GLU A 125 6.99 -14.17 -14.96
CA GLU A 125 6.60 -15.58 -15.13
C GLU A 125 5.85 -16.11 -13.90
N PHE A 126 6.34 -15.79 -12.69
CA PHE A 126 5.72 -16.23 -11.45
C PHE A 126 4.39 -15.53 -11.17
N ILE A 127 4.29 -14.22 -11.45
CA ILE A 127 3.03 -13.47 -11.34
C ILE A 127 1.98 -14.11 -12.27
N HIS A 128 2.37 -14.36 -13.53
CA HIS A 128 1.49 -14.93 -14.53
C HIS A 128 0.90 -16.28 -14.11
N TYR A 129 1.76 -17.15 -13.55
CA TYR A 129 1.32 -18.42 -13.00
C TYR A 129 0.31 -18.24 -11.87
N ALA A 130 0.61 -17.35 -10.91
CA ALA A 130 -0.23 -17.16 -9.74
C ALA A 130 -1.61 -16.57 -10.08
N GLU A 131 -1.70 -15.70 -11.09
CA GLU A 131 -2.95 -15.08 -11.52
C GLU A 131 -3.82 -16.02 -12.38
N LYS A 132 -3.21 -16.86 -13.21
CA LYS A 132 -3.95 -17.71 -14.15
C LYS A 132 -4.32 -19.08 -13.61
N THR A 133 -3.63 -19.56 -12.58
CA THR A 133 -3.79 -20.93 -12.10
C THR A 133 -4.89 -21.01 -11.05
N PRO A 134 -6.04 -21.65 -11.33
CA PRO A 134 -7.08 -21.82 -10.32
C PRO A 134 -6.63 -22.82 -9.25
N ILE A 135 -7.00 -22.56 -8.00
CA ILE A 135 -6.77 -23.49 -6.90
C ILE A 135 -7.74 -24.68 -7.06
N PRO A 136 -7.25 -25.93 -7.22
CA PRO A 136 -8.11 -27.08 -7.47
C PRO A 136 -8.87 -27.56 -6.22
N GLU A 137 -9.85 -28.43 -6.41
CA GLU A 137 -10.53 -29.17 -5.32
C GLU A 137 -9.85 -30.52 -5.04
N THR A 138 -8.53 -30.51 -4.87
CA THR A 138 -7.69 -31.69 -4.59
C THR A 138 -6.94 -31.51 -3.27
N PRO A 139 -6.24 -32.54 -2.75
CA PRO A 139 -5.36 -32.40 -1.57
C PRO A 139 -4.40 -31.21 -1.65
N GLN A 140 -3.83 -30.96 -2.83
CA GLN A 140 -2.99 -29.78 -3.09
C GLN A 140 -3.76 -28.46 -2.87
N GLY A 141 -4.99 -28.38 -3.37
CA GLY A 141 -5.83 -27.21 -3.17
C GLY A 141 -6.23 -27.00 -1.71
N GLU A 142 -6.47 -28.07 -0.94
CA GLU A 142 -6.69 -27.99 0.50
C GLU A 142 -5.45 -27.45 1.23
N TYR A 143 -4.26 -27.92 0.85
CA TYR A 143 -3.00 -27.42 1.35
C TYR A 143 -2.79 -25.93 1.05
N ILE A 144 -2.98 -25.51 -0.21
CA ILE A 144 -2.86 -24.11 -0.64
C ILE A 144 -3.81 -23.20 0.15
N LYS A 145 -5.08 -23.61 0.32
CA LYS A 145 -6.05 -22.87 1.13
C LYS A 145 -5.64 -22.79 2.61
N ALA A 146 -5.01 -23.84 3.14
CA ALA A 146 -4.49 -23.83 4.50
C ALA A 146 -3.31 -22.87 4.67
N ILE A 147 -2.42 -22.77 3.68
CA ILE A 147 -1.33 -21.79 3.65
C ILE A 147 -1.89 -20.37 3.61
N ALA A 148 -2.85 -20.10 2.72
CA ALA A 148 -3.52 -18.80 2.63
C ALA A 148 -4.16 -18.41 3.97
N LYS A 149 -4.83 -19.36 4.64
CA LYS A 149 -5.41 -19.14 5.98
C LYS A 149 -4.34 -18.92 7.05
N PHE A 150 -3.22 -19.64 6.98
CA PHE A 150 -2.12 -19.49 7.93
C PHE A 150 -1.46 -18.10 7.82
N LEU A 151 -1.36 -17.56 6.60
CA LEU A 151 -0.80 -16.24 6.31
C LEU A 151 -1.82 -15.10 6.41
N SER A 152 -3.12 -15.41 6.54
CA SER A 152 -4.17 -14.39 6.62
C SER A 152 -3.93 -13.33 7.70
N PRO A 153 -3.38 -13.63 8.89
CA PRO A 153 -3.11 -12.59 9.89
C PRO A 153 -2.15 -11.51 9.39
N ILE A 154 -1.08 -11.88 8.69
CA ILE A 154 -0.12 -10.93 8.08
C ILE A 154 -0.83 -10.13 6.99
N ASN A 155 -1.46 -10.84 6.05
CA ASN A 155 -2.11 -10.22 4.91
C ASN A 155 -3.15 -9.19 5.32
N THR A 156 -4.03 -9.59 6.25
CA THR A 156 -5.12 -8.75 6.73
C THR A 156 -4.59 -7.59 7.57
N SER A 157 -3.62 -7.81 8.46
CA SER A 157 -3.07 -6.70 9.26
C SER A 157 -2.38 -5.67 8.38
N SER A 158 -1.57 -6.10 7.41
CA SER A 158 -0.86 -5.19 6.52
C SER A 158 -1.79 -4.44 5.59
N LEU A 159 -2.86 -5.07 5.09
CA LEU A 159 -3.87 -4.36 4.30
C LEU A 159 -4.64 -3.34 5.16
N PHE A 160 -5.02 -3.69 6.39
CA PHE A 160 -5.71 -2.73 7.26
C PHE A 160 -4.80 -1.58 7.66
N GLU A 161 -3.56 -1.85 8.03
CA GLU A 161 -2.58 -0.82 8.35
C GLU A 161 -2.36 0.11 7.15
N TYR A 162 -2.21 -0.44 5.95
CA TYR A 162 -2.11 0.34 4.72
C TYR A 162 -3.36 1.19 4.45
N LEU A 163 -4.56 0.62 4.61
CA LEU A 163 -5.82 1.34 4.43
C LEU A 163 -6.03 2.43 5.50
N GLU A 164 -5.71 2.15 6.75
CA GLU A 164 -5.76 3.13 7.85
C GLU A 164 -4.77 4.27 7.62
N SER A 165 -3.58 3.97 7.12
CA SER A 165 -2.59 4.99 6.77
C SER A 165 -3.06 5.81 5.56
N LEU A 166 -3.67 5.20 4.55
CA LEU A 166 -4.35 5.93 3.47
C LEU A 166 -5.52 6.80 3.97
N GLU A 167 -6.27 6.35 4.97
CA GLU A 167 -7.34 7.14 5.59
C GLU A 167 -6.81 8.28 6.46
N LYS A 168 -5.66 8.11 7.14
CA LYS A 168 -4.97 9.19 7.85
C LYS A 168 -4.36 10.20 6.89
N GLU A 169 -3.95 9.75 5.72
CA GLU A 169 -3.56 10.59 4.58
C GLU A 169 -4.76 11.16 3.81
N ALA A 170 -5.98 10.96 4.31
CA ALA A 170 -7.09 11.77 3.83
C ALA A 170 -6.67 13.26 4.01
N PRO A 171 -6.78 14.07 2.95
CA PRO A 171 -6.41 15.47 3.03
C PRO A 171 -7.10 16.10 4.23
N GLN A 172 -6.43 17.03 4.91
CA GLN A 172 -7.07 17.73 6.01
C GLN A 172 -8.23 18.55 5.44
N ILE A 173 -9.47 18.07 5.63
CA ILE A 173 -10.67 18.71 5.11
C ILE A 173 -11.10 19.80 6.09
N LEU A 174 -11.03 21.04 5.64
CA LEU A 174 -11.52 22.20 6.36
C LEU A 174 -12.78 22.71 5.67
N ARG A 175 -13.92 22.59 6.34
CA ARG A 175 -15.17 23.19 5.88
C ARG A 175 -15.21 24.65 6.29
N LEU A 176 -15.12 25.54 5.31
CA LEU A 176 -15.13 26.97 5.55
C LEU A 176 -16.56 27.49 5.66
N GLU A 177 -16.79 28.42 6.58
CA GLU A 177 -18.06 29.15 6.63
C GLU A 177 -18.15 30.14 5.45
N GLU A 178 -19.33 30.23 4.82
CA GLU A 178 -19.55 31.10 3.65
C GLU A 178 -19.19 32.58 3.91
N ARG A 179 -19.33 33.03 5.17
CA ARG A 179 -18.99 34.38 5.64
C ARG A 179 -17.52 34.76 5.47
N VAL A 180 -16.63 33.78 5.41
CA VAL A 180 -15.20 34.00 5.18
C VAL A 180 -15.00 34.71 3.85
N PHE A 181 -15.76 34.31 2.82
CA PHE A 181 -15.61 34.74 1.44
C PHE A 181 -16.52 35.90 1.02
N GLU A 182 -17.40 36.39 1.89
CA GLU A 182 -18.33 37.51 1.60
C GLU A 182 -17.64 38.75 0.98
N PRO A 183 -16.46 39.21 1.44
CA PRO A 183 -15.77 40.36 0.84
C PRO A 183 -15.31 40.13 -0.61
N TYR A 184 -15.18 38.87 -1.02
CA TYR A 184 -14.68 38.49 -2.35
C TYR A 184 -15.80 38.16 -3.34
N ARG A 185 -17.08 38.29 -2.94
CA ARG A 185 -18.22 38.16 -3.87
C ARG A 185 -18.16 39.14 -5.04
N GLU A 186 -17.49 40.28 -4.86
CA GLU A 186 -17.31 41.28 -5.91
C GLU A 186 -16.51 40.76 -7.12
N TYR A 187 -15.67 39.74 -6.93
CA TYR A 187 -14.90 39.09 -7.99
C TYR A 187 -15.71 38.09 -8.84
N GLN A 188 -16.98 37.82 -8.51
CA GLN A 188 -17.88 36.94 -9.29
C GLN A 188 -18.29 37.53 -10.65
N PHE A 189 -18.12 38.84 -10.85
CA PHE A 189 -18.58 39.56 -12.05
C PHE A 189 -17.46 39.85 -13.06
N SER A 190 -16.24 39.39 -12.80
CA SER A 190 -15.07 39.56 -13.66
C SER A 190 -15.10 38.55 -14.81
N LEU A 191 -15.69 38.90 -15.94
CA LEU A 191 -15.73 38.03 -17.14
C LEU A 191 -14.36 37.95 -17.84
N ALA A 192 -13.93 36.71 -18.06
CA ALA A 192 -13.03 36.23 -19.10
C ALA A 192 -11.59 36.76 -19.11
N ALA A 193 -10.67 36.05 -18.43
CA ALA A 193 -9.34 35.70 -18.98
C ALA A 193 -8.47 34.93 -17.96
N SER A 194 -8.80 33.67 -17.66
CA SER A 194 -7.79 32.71 -17.17
C SER A 194 -8.39 31.30 -17.07
N SER A 195 -7.85 30.34 -17.82
CA SER A 195 -8.10 28.90 -17.62
C SER A 195 -7.21 28.29 -16.53
N LYS A 196 -6.51 29.14 -15.77
CA LYS A 196 -5.54 28.73 -14.76
C LYS A 196 -6.29 28.18 -13.55
N ARG A 197 -6.16 26.88 -13.31
CA ARG A 197 -6.68 26.20 -12.13
C ARG A 197 -5.64 26.05 -11.03
N ILE A 198 -4.39 26.42 -11.31
CA ILE A 198 -3.24 26.24 -10.43
C ILE A 198 -2.71 27.63 -10.03
N PHE A 199 -2.59 27.87 -8.74
CA PHE A 199 -2.10 29.12 -8.16
C PHE A 199 -0.88 28.83 -7.30
N LYS A 200 -0.01 29.82 -7.11
CA LYS A 200 1.17 29.67 -6.25
C LYS A 200 1.37 30.90 -5.40
N GLY A 201 1.77 30.69 -4.15
CA GLY A 201 2.31 31.72 -3.28
C GLY A 201 3.79 31.52 -3.02
N GLU A 202 4.29 32.15 -1.96
CA GLU A 202 5.70 32.06 -1.57
C GLU A 202 6.11 30.66 -1.12
N ASN A 203 5.21 29.96 -0.42
CA ASN A 203 5.45 28.67 0.24
C ASN A 203 4.25 27.72 0.13
N TRP A 204 3.46 27.82 -0.94
CA TRP A 204 2.33 26.95 -1.21
C TRP A 204 2.01 26.90 -2.70
N LEU A 205 1.38 25.80 -3.13
CA LEU A 205 0.76 25.65 -4.45
C LEU A 205 -0.69 25.24 -4.25
N ALA A 206 -1.62 25.79 -5.02
CA ALA A 206 -3.03 25.49 -4.89
C ALA A 206 -3.66 25.04 -6.21
N LEU A 207 -4.53 24.05 -6.16
CA LEU A 207 -5.38 23.63 -7.27
C LEU A 207 -6.84 23.90 -6.92
N VAL A 208 -7.55 24.61 -7.80
CA VAL A 208 -8.99 24.81 -7.67
C VAL A 208 -9.72 23.77 -8.50
N GLU A 209 -10.63 23.04 -7.86
CA GLU A 209 -11.56 22.15 -8.53
C GLU A 209 -12.99 22.61 -8.34
N GLU A 210 -13.71 22.74 -9.44
CA GLU A 210 -15.09 23.20 -9.49
C GLU A 210 -16.06 22.03 -9.63
N SER A 211 -17.21 22.13 -8.97
CA SER A 211 -18.38 21.26 -9.10
C SER A 211 -19.61 22.10 -9.47
N GLU A 212 -20.77 21.47 -9.72
CA GLU A 212 -21.98 22.16 -10.23
C GLU A 212 -22.45 23.37 -9.39
N SER A 213 -22.12 23.43 -8.10
CA SER A 213 -22.57 24.52 -7.21
C SER A 213 -21.51 25.04 -6.22
N LYS A 214 -20.31 24.44 -6.19
CA LYS A 214 -19.25 24.73 -5.21
C LYS A 214 -17.88 24.50 -5.81
N ALA A 215 -16.85 25.09 -5.21
CA ALA A 215 -15.46 24.75 -5.48
C ALA A 215 -14.76 24.18 -4.23
N ARG A 216 -13.66 23.46 -4.45
CA ARG A 216 -12.69 23.10 -3.43
C ARG A 216 -11.30 23.61 -3.81
N LEU A 217 -10.55 24.07 -2.82
CA LEU A 217 -9.15 24.46 -2.97
C LEU A 217 -8.28 23.40 -2.34
N ILE A 218 -7.41 22.79 -3.15
CA ILE A 218 -6.42 21.81 -2.70
C ILE A 218 -5.09 22.55 -2.56
N LEU A 219 -4.64 22.74 -1.33
CA LEU A 219 -3.37 23.39 -0.99
C LEU A 219 -2.29 22.34 -0.75
N TYR A 220 -1.22 22.44 -1.53
CA TYR A 220 0.02 21.68 -1.40
C TYR A 220 1.04 22.55 -0.66
N LEU A 221 1.57 22.03 0.45
CA LEU A 221 2.55 22.70 1.29
C LEU A 221 3.89 21.95 1.25
N PRO A 222 5.02 22.65 1.49
CA PRO A 222 6.33 22.01 1.66
C PRO A 222 6.30 20.93 2.75
N GLN A 223 6.89 19.77 2.45
CA GLN A 223 6.91 18.62 3.38
C GLN A 223 7.65 18.93 4.68
N ASP A 224 8.59 19.88 4.68
CA ASP A 224 9.29 20.31 5.90
C ASP A 224 8.38 21.09 6.87
N TYR A 225 7.11 21.32 6.53
CA TYR A 225 6.12 21.98 7.39
C TYR A 225 5.29 20.98 8.20
N LEU A 226 5.35 19.68 7.88
CA LEU A 226 4.64 18.62 8.60
C LEU A 226 5.01 18.63 10.09
N GLY A 227 4.00 18.52 10.96
CA GLY A 227 4.14 18.60 12.41
C GLY A 227 4.45 20.00 12.97
N LYS A 228 4.56 21.03 12.12
CA LYS A 228 4.65 22.42 12.58
C LYS A 228 3.26 23.02 12.74
N LYS A 229 3.13 23.99 13.64
CA LYS A 229 1.94 24.84 13.66
C LYS A 229 1.98 25.75 12.45
N ILE A 230 0.90 25.77 11.70
CA ILE A 230 0.72 26.66 10.58
C ILE A 230 -0.52 27.53 10.77
N LYS A 231 -0.54 28.66 10.11
CA LYS A 231 -1.67 29.56 10.04
C LYS A 231 -1.94 29.92 8.58
N ILE A 232 -3.11 29.55 8.08
CA ILE A 232 -3.56 29.87 6.73
C ILE A 232 -4.52 31.04 6.84
N THR A 233 -4.22 32.14 6.15
CA THR A 233 -5.07 33.32 6.10
C THR A 233 -5.47 33.65 4.67
N LEU A 234 -6.68 34.21 4.53
CA LEU A 234 -7.11 34.93 3.34
C LEU A 234 -7.27 36.39 3.74
N ASP A 235 -6.38 37.25 3.25
CA ASP A 235 -6.09 38.58 3.80
C ASP A 235 -5.99 38.55 5.34
N GLU A 236 -6.87 39.24 6.05
CA GLU A 236 -6.87 39.34 7.52
C GLU A 236 -7.66 38.21 8.21
N LYS A 237 -8.36 37.35 7.45
CA LYS A 237 -9.18 36.26 8.01
C LYS A 237 -8.39 34.96 8.12
N VAL A 238 -8.44 34.36 9.30
CA VAL A 238 -7.85 33.03 9.56
C VAL A 238 -8.77 31.96 9.01
N LEU A 239 -8.28 31.20 8.02
CA LEU A 239 -8.94 30.01 7.49
C LEU A 239 -8.65 28.79 8.35
N PHE A 240 -7.41 28.72 8.85
CA PHE A 240 -6.91 27.62 9.67
C PHE A 240 -5.78 28.09 10.57
N GLU A 241 -5.73 27.57 11.79
CA GLU A 241 -4.59 27.72 12.69
C GLU A 241 -4.48 26.42 13.50
N GLY A 242 -3.41 25.66 13.27
CA GLY A 242 -3.29 24.31 13.82
C GLY A 242 -2.02 23.61 13.38
N GLU A 243 -1.82 22.38 13.85
CA GLU A 243 -0.69 21.55 13.41
C GLU A 243 -0.96 21.00 12.01
N LEU A 244 0.08 21.01 11.16
CA LEU A 244 0.00 20.45 9.81
C LEU A 244 0.18 18.94 9.85
N GLU A 245 -0.89 18.19 9.59
CA GLU A 245 -0.90 16.72 9.64
C GLU A 245 -0.61 16.07 8.28
N SER A 246 -0.83 16.79 7.18
CA SER A 246 -0.63 16.33 5.79
C SER A 246 0.00 17.44 4.95
N ASP A 247 0.77 17.09 3.91
CA ASP A 247 1.30 18.06 2.95
C ASP A 247 0.21 18.58 1.99
N GLN A 248 -1.02 18.06 2.14
CA GLN A 248 -2.22 18.47 1.42
C GLN A 248 -3.35 18.88 2.36
N ILE A 249 -3.85 20.11 2.19
CA ILE A 249 -5.03 20.64 2.87
C ILE A 249 -6.12 20.88 1.84
N ILE A 250 -7.33 20.35 2.08
CA ILE A 250 -8.50 20.65 1.24
C ILE A 250 -9.43 21.59 1.98
N LEU A 251 -9.62 22.77 1.40
CA LEU A 251 -10.66 23.70 1.81
C LEU A 251 -11.93 23.41 1.01
N GLU A 252 -12.95 22.87 1.67
CA GLU A 252 -14.26 22.57 1.09
C GLU A 252 -15.23 23.75 1.21
N ASP A 253 -16.29 23.71 0.40
CA ASP A 253 -17.41 24.65 0.44
C ASP A 253 -17.05 26.10 0.06
N ILE A 254 -16.07 26.28 -0.83
CA ILE A 254 -15.71 27.60 -1.34
C ILE A 254 -16.76 28.06 -2.36
N PRO A 255 -17.21 29.33 -2.31
CA PRO A 255 -18.10 29.89 -3.34
C PRO A 255 -17.48 29.80 -4.73
N LEU A 256 -18.32 29.53 -5.74
CA LEU A 256 -17.90 29.62 -7.13
C LEU A 256 -17.59 31.08 -7.47
N PHE A 257 -16.33 31.37 -7.77
CA PHE A 257 -15.87 32.62 -8.35
C PHE A 257 -15.57 32.45 -9.84
N SER A 258 -15.69 33.52 -10.60
CA SER A 258 -15.32 33.52 -12.03
C SER A 258 -13.80 33.55 -12.25
N ASP A 259 -13.03 33.92 -11.23
CA ASP A 259 -11.56 33.92 -11.19
C ASP A 259 -11.06 33.75 -9.75
N TYR A 260 -10.00 32.97 -9.58
CA TYR A 260 -9.33 32.72 -8.29
C TYR A 260 -7.93 33.34 -8.22
N SER A 261 -7.54 34.18 -9.18
CA SER A 261 -6.23 34.83 -9.20
C SER A 261 -5.93 35.67 -7.95
N PHE A 262 -6.96 36.15 -7.26
CA PHE A 262 -6.83 36.84 -5.97
C PHE A 262 -6.12 35.99 -4.90
N LEU A 263 -6.14 34.65 -5.02
CA LEU A 263 -5.46 33.76 -4.09
C LEU A 263 -3.95 34.00 -4.06
N GLU A 264 -3.31 34.38 -5.17
CA GLU A 264 -1.86 34.59 -5.21
C GLU A 264 -1.42 35.80 -4.38
N GLU A 265 -2.32 36.75 -4.14
CA GLU A 265 -2.06 37.97 -3.35
C GLU A 265 -2.62 37.85 -1.92
N ALA A 266 -3.83 37.30 -1.77
CA ALA A 266 -4.57 37.29 -0.52
C ALA A 266 -4.29 36.06 0.34
N LEU A 267 -3.91 34.91 -0.24
CA LEU A 267 -3.70 33.68 0.51
C LEU A 267 -2.26 33.60 1.05
N SER A 268 -2.13 33.54 2.36
CA SER A 268 -0.84 33.42 3.05
C SER A 268 -0.81 32.19 3.94
N VAL A 269 0.34 31.51 3.95
CA VAL A 269 0.63 30.39 4.86
C VAL A 269 1.81 30.79 5.73
N GLN A 270 1.59 30.89 7.03
CA GLN A 270 2.61 31.22 8.03
C GLN A 270 2.92 29.97 8.87
N ILE A 271 4.15 29.85 9.33
CA ILE A 271 4.65 28.77 10.22
C ILE A 271 5.05 29.41 11.55
#